data_AF-A0A930NZU1-F1
#
_entry.id   AF-A0A930NZU1-F1
#
_cell.length_a   1.000
_cell.length_b   1.000
_cell.length_c   1.000
_cell.angle_alpha   90.00
_cell.angle_beta   90.00
_cell.angle_gamma   90.00
#
_symmetry.space_group_name_H-M   'P 1'
#
loop_
_entity.id
_entity.type
_entity.pdbx_description
1 polymer ?
#
loop_
_entity_poly.entity_id
_entity_poly.type
_entity_poly.pdbx_seq_one_letter_code
_entity_poly.pdbx_strand_id
1 'polypeptide(L)'
;MRFPEFEGEWEESTIGKQFELYSGNTPTRINKELFNGTINWISSGELKEHYIYSTKERISQEAANNLKLLSVGTFVIAIYGLEAEGVRGTGSITQEPSTISQACMAFTPKGEITNEFLYSWYKKHGNVIGVKYAQGTKQQNLSYDILEKFKISYPNVMEQDKLNLFFSLIDKRISTQNKIIDKLQSLIKGLRVHLTQKTDGYIVYLSEIAKIYQPQTISLSEFTEEGYLVYGANGIIGKYREYNHRTEQICITCRGNTCGMVNYT
;
A
#
# COMPACT_ATOMS: atom_id res chain seq x y z
N MET A 1 -2.96 19.79 -10.69
CA MET A 1 -1.70 20.57 -10.78
C MET A 1 -1.05 20.19 -12.10
N ARG A 2 -0.59 21.16 -12.86
CA ARG A 2 0.14 20.98 -14.13
C ARG A 2 1.39 21.86 -14.09
N PHE A 3 2.50 21.42 -14.69
CA PHE A 3 3.71 22.24 -14.70
C PHE A 3 3.55 23.44 -15.64
N PRO A 4 4.05 24.64 -15.29
CA PRO A 4 3.79 25.87 -16.04
C PRO A 4 4.27 25.87 -17.49
N GLU A 5 5.30 25.10 -17.81
CA GLU A 5 5.84 25.02 -19.17
C GLU A 5 5.03 24.15 -20.14
N PHE A 6 3.96 23.50 -19.66
CA PHE A 6 3.06 22.74 -20.52
C PHE A 6 1.70 23.44 -20.65
N GLU A 7 1.32 23.69 -21.89
CA GLU A 7 0.06 24.35 -22.27
C GLU A 7 -0.79 23.44 -23.17
N GLY A 8 -1.98 23.90 -23.59
CA GLY A 8 -2.91 23.16 -24.43
C GLY A 8 -3.75 22.13 -23.67
N GLU A 9 -4.67 21.44 -24.34
CA GLU A 9 -5.49 20.40 -23.71
C GLU A 9 -4.76 19.04 -23.77
N TRP A 10 -5.04 18.18 -22.78
CA TRP A 10 -4.63 16.79 -22.86
C TRP A 10 -5.44 16.07 -23.95
N GLU A 11 -4.81 15.14 -24.65
CA GLU A 11 -5.49 14.30 -25.62
C GLU A 11 -6.35 13.24 -24.92
N GLU A 12 -7.35 12.72 -25.63
CA GLU A 12 -8.14 11.58 -25.17
C GLU A 12 -8.03 10.40 -26.14
N SER A 13 -7.80 9.21 -25.60
CA SER A 13 -7.85 7.96 -26.36
C SER A 13 -8.44 6.85 -25.50
N THR A 14 -8.52 5.63 -26.02
CA THR A 14 -8.84 4.43 -25.24
C THR A 14 -7.60 3.56 -25.01
N ILE A 15 -7.64 2.74 -23.96
CA ILE A 15 -6.60 1.75 -23.67
C ILE A 15 -6.31 0.87 -24.89
N GLY A 16 -7.34 0.34 -25.56
CA GLY A 16 -7.18 -0.55 -26.72
C GLY A 16 -6.54 0.10 -27.94
N LYS A 17 -6.62 1.44 -28.06
CA LYS A 17 -5.92 2.18 -29.11
C LYS A 17 -4.44 2.39 -28.79
N GLN A 18 -4.11 2.56 -27.51
CA GLN A 18 -2.76 2.94 -27.05
C GLN A 18 -1.91 1.74 -26.65
N PHE A 19 -2.53 0.59 -26.36
CA PHE A 19 -1.85 -0.62 -25.89
C PHE A 19 -2.31 -1.88 -26.62
N GLU A 20 -1.41 -2.82 -26.81
CA GLU A 20 -1.73 -4.24 -27.01
C GLU A 20 -1.83 -4.89 -25.62
N LEU A 21 -2.92 -5.62 -25.38
CA LEU A 21 -3.17 -6.27 -24.11
C LEU A 21 -2.96 -7.77 -24.27
N TYR A 22 -2.34 -8.38 -23.27
CA TYR A 22 -2.07 -9.81 -23.27
C TYR A 22 -2.40 -10.41 -21.90
N SER A 23 -3.28 -11.41 -21.89
CA SER A 23 -3.50 -12.25 -20.71
C SER A 23 -2.51 -13.41 -20.72
N GLY A 24 -1.89 -13.67 -19.57
CA GLY A 24 -0.93 -14.74 -19.40
C GLY A 24 -1.52 -16.14 -19.43
N ASN A 25 -0.65 -17.14 -19.25
CA ASN A 25 -1.06 -18.54 -19.06
C ASN A 25 -0.27 -19.16 -17.90
N THR A 26 -0.78 -20.29 -17.40
CA THR A 26 -0.16 -21.05 -16.31
C THR A 26 0.37 -22.37 -16.88
N PRO A 27 1.68 -22.67 -16.76
CA PRO A 27 2.18 -24.01 -17.06
C PRO A 27 1.42 -25.08 -16.27
N THR A 28 1.36 -26.30 -16.79
CA THR A 28 0.68 -27.39 -16.07
C THR A 28 1.28 -27.58 -14.68
N ARG A 29 0.45 -27.46 -13.65
CA ARG A 29 0.85 -27.65 -12.25
C ARG A 29 1.16 -29.12 -11.91
N ILE A 30 0.79 -30.05 -12.80
CA ILE A 30 1.07 -31.48 -12.65
C ILE A 30 2.58 -31.73 -12.74
N ASN A 31 3.27 -31.09 -13.69
CA ASN A 31 4.71 -31.18 -13.82
C ASN A 31 5.39 -30.09 -12.99
N LYS A 32 5.83 -30.43 -11.79
CA LYS A 32 6.49 -29.49 -10.87
C LYS A 32 7.82 -28.95 -11.39
N GLU A 33 8.52 -29.68 -12.26
CA GLU A 33 9.79 -29.21 -12.84
C GLU A 33 9.61 -27.97 -13.72
N LEU A 34 8.40 -27.73 -14.25
CA LEU A 34 8.09 -26.50 -14.98
C LEU A 34 8.17 -25.25 -14.10
N PHE A 35 8.06 -25.40 -12.77
CA PHE A 35 8.19 -24.33 -11.77
C PHE A 35 9.54 -24.38 -11.04
N ASN A 36 10.52 -25.11 -11.60
CA ASN A 36 11.88 -25.20 -11.09
C ASN A 36 12.82 -24.56 -12.12
N GLY A 37 12.93 -23.23 -12.07
CA GLY A 37 13.75 -22.49 -13.03
C GLY A 37 14.08 -21.08 -12.59
N THR A 38 14.55 -20.28 -13.54
CA THR A 38 15.08 -18.94 -13.28
C THR A 38 14.25 -17.81 -13.87
N ILE A 39 13.27 -18.13 -14.74
CA ILE A 39 12.47 -17.12 -15.45
C ILE A 39 11.32 -16.69 -14.56
N ASN A 40 11.13 -15.39 -14.40
CA ASN A 40 10.04 -14.86 -13.58
C ASN A 40 8.67 -15.29 -14.13
N TRP A 41 7.78 -15.73 -13.23
CA TRP A 41 6.38 -16.01 -13.52
C TRP A 41 5.50 -15.26 -12.51
N ILE A 42 4.90 -14.16 -12.97
CA ILE A 42 4.22 -13.19 -12.11
C ILE A 42 2.77 -13.65 -11.85
N SER A 43 2.43 -13.77 -10.58
CA SER A 43 1.05 -14.01 -10.12
C SER A 43 0.35 -12.69 -9.72
N SER A 44 -0.99 -12.67 -9.74
CA SER A 44 -1.76 -11.46 -9.43
C SER A 44 -1.53 -10.94 -8.00
N GLY A 45 -1.20 -11.84 -7.06
CA GLY A 45 -0.90 -11.52 -5.67
C GLY A 45 0.45 -10.80 -5.47
N GLU A 46 1.31 -10.75 -6.49
CA GLU A 46 2.64 -10.11 -6.43
C GLU A 46 2.65 -8.67 -6.96
N LEU A 47 1.56 -8.21 -7.58
CA LEU A 47 1.49 -6.92 -8.28
C LEU A 47 1.30 -5.70 -7.36
N LYS A 48 1.86 -5.74 -6.14
CA LYS A 48 1.57 -4.75 -5.08
C LYS A 48 2.46 -3.52 -5.16
N GLU A 49 3.70 -3.70 -5.60
CA GLU A 49 4.72 -2.66 -5.68
C GLU A 49 4.71 -1.97 -7.04
N HIS A 50 5.34 -0.79 -7.16
CA HIS A 50 5.50 -0.13 -8.46
C HIS A 50 6.32 -1.00 -9.42
N TYR A 51 7.44 -1.54 -8.96
CA TYR A 51 8.36 -2.31 -9.78
C TYR A 51 8.47 -3.76 -9.31
N ILE A 52 8.53 -4.70 -10.25
CA ILE A 52 8.79 -6.11 -9.97
C ILE A 52 10.10 -6.56 -10.60
N TYR A 53 11.07 -6.89 -9.75
CA TYR A 53 12.41 -7.35 -10.15
C TYR A 53 12.51 -8.88 -10.16
N SER A 54 11.75 -9.54 -9.29
CA SER A 54 11.77 -10.99 -9.15
C SER A 54 10.43 -11.49 -8.61
N THR A 55 10.10 -12.73 -8.96
CA THR A 55 8.89 -13.40 -8.47
C THR A 55 9.21 -14.53 -7.51
N LYS A 56 8.24 -14.88 -6.66
CA LYS A 56 8.30 -16.03 -5.74
C LYS A 56 8.36 -17.34 -6.51
N GLU A 57 7.53 -17.47 -7.54
CA GLU A 57 7.54 -18.62 -8.44
C GLU A 57 8.31 -18.27 -9.70
N ARG A 58 9.16 -19.18 -10.14
CA ARG A 58 9.91 -19.06 -11.39
C ARG A 58 9.70 -20.32 -12.20
N ILE A 59 9.81 -20.20 -13.50
CA ILE A 59 9.55 -21.31 -14.42
C ILE A 59 10.81 -21.69 -15.19
N SER A 60 10.84 -22.94 -15.65
CA SER A 60 11.92 -23.45 -16.50
C SER A 60 11.87 -22.81 -17.89
N GLN A 61 12.99 -22.90 -18.62
CA GLN A 61 13.04 -22.44 -20.02
C GLN A 61 12.03 -23.19 -20.91
N GLU A 62 11.83 -24.49 -20.66
CA GLU A 62 10.84 -25.32 -21.36
C GLU A 62 9.42 -24.76 -21.19
N ALA A 63 9.04 -24.38 -19.97
CA ALA A 63 7.75 -23.78 -19.70
C ALA A 63 7.62 -22.41 -20.39
N ALA A 64 8.65 -21.58 -20.30
CA ALA A 64 8.66 -20.24 -20.89
C ALA A 64 8.57 -20.24 -22.42
N ASN A 65 9.13 -21.26 -23.09
CA ASN A 65 9.02 -21.40 -24.55
C ASN A 65 7.57 -21.56 -25.04
N ASN A 66 6.67 -21.99 -24.15
CA ASN A 66 5.23 -22.13 -24.42
C ASN A 66 4.42 -20.91 -23.95
N LEU A 67 5.08 -19.86 -23.47
CA LEU A 67 4.50 -18.63 -22.94
C LEU A 67 5.04 -17.41 -23.69
N LYS A 68 4.35 -16.27 -23.60
CA LYS A 68 4.90 -15.01 -24.08
C LYS A 68 5.87 -14.45 -23.04
N LEU A 69 7.13 -14.29 -23.43
CA LEU A 69 8.11 -13.54 -22.63
C LEU A 69 7.88 -12.04 -22.85
N LEU A 70 7.55 -11.34 -21.78
CA LEU A 70 7.34 -9.89 -21.79
C LEU A 70 8.69 -9.18 -21.61
N SER A 71 8.84 -8.04 -22.29
CA SER A 71 10.03 -7.19 -22.14
C SER A 71 10.04 -6.48 -20.79
N VAL A 72 11.22 -5.99 -20.40
CA VAL A 72 11.38 -5.02 -19.30
C VAL A 72 10.52 -3.77 -19.59
N GLY A 73 9.99 -3.15 -18.55
CA GLY A 73 9.13 -1.96 -18.66
C GLY A 73 7.68 -2.28 -18.99
N THR A 74 7.26 -3.55 -19.01
CA THR A 74 5.87 -3.94 -19.28
C THR A 74 5.01 -3.69 -18.04
N PHE A 75 3.92 -2.94 -18.18
CA PHE A 75 2.94 -2.79 -17.10
C PHE A 75 2.02 -4.00 -17.04
N VAL A 76 1.75 -4.50 -15.83
CA VAL A 76 0.94 -5.69 -15.57
C VAL A 76 -0.03 -5.40 -14.43
N ILE A 77 -1.31 -5.76 -14.60
CA ILE A 77 -2.34 -5.63 -13.55
C ILE A 77 -2.96 -6.98 -13.19
N ALA A 78 -3.53 -7.06 -11.99
CA ALA A 78 -4.38 -8.18 -11.62
C ALA A 78 -5.74 -8.03 -12.31
N ILE A 79 -6.23 -9.12 -12.91
CA ILE A 79 -7.55 -9.17 -13.56
C ILE A 79 -8.49 -10.21 -12.96
N TYR A 80 -7.99 -11.15 -12.15
CA TYR A 80 -8.76 -12.14 -11.38
C TYR A 80 -8.42 -12.07 -9.89
N GLY A 81 -9.31 -12.60 -9.04
CA GLY A 81 -9.12 -12.62 -7.58
C GLY A 81 -9.22 -11.22 -6.95
N LEU A 82 -10.00 -10.33 -7.57
CA LEU A 82 -10.12 -8.91 -7.17
C LEU A 82 -11.01 -8.70 -5.94
N GLU A 83 -11.64 -9.76 -5.45
CA GLU A 83 -12.30 -9.86 -4.15
C GLU A 83 -11.32 -10.05 -3.00
N ALA A 84 -10.11 -10.56 -3.27
CA ALA A 84 -9.08 -10.70 -2.25
C ALA A 84 -8.59 -9.32 -1.79
N GLU A 85 -8.44 -9.18 -0.47
CA GLU A 85 -7.98 -7.95 0.14
C GLU A 85 -6.60 -7.55 -0.41
N GLY A 86 -6.49 -6.32 -0.90
CA GLY A 86 -5.23 -5.78 -1.43
C GLY A 86 -4.80 -6.33 -2.79
N VAL A 87 -5.69 -6.96 -3.58
CA VAL A 87 -5.45 -7.36 -4.99
C VAL A 87 -6.16 -6.42 -5.98
N ARG A 88 -7.29 -5.83 -5.57
CA ARG A 88 -8.02 -4.91 -6.44
C ARG A 88 -7.23 -3.64 -6.73
N GLY A 89 -7.16 -3.26 -8.02
CA GLY A 89 -6.47 -2.04 -8.43
C GLY A 89 -4.96 -2.10 -8.26
N THR A 90 -4.39 -3.31 -8.16
CA THR A 90 -2.95 -3.52 -8.10
C THR A 90 -2.35 -3.71 -9.48
N GLY A 91 -1.09 -3.32 -9.62
CA GLY A 91 -0.33 -3.41 -10.85
C GLY A 91 1.11 -3.04 -10.60
N SER A 92 2.00 -3.54 -11.45
CA SER A 92 3.44 -3.33 -11.37
C SER A 92 4.05 -3.25 -12.77
N ILE A 93 5.24 -2.64 -12.87
CA ILE A 93 6.05 -2.58 -14.09
C ILE A 93 7.22 -3.55 -13.94
N THR A 94 7.42 -4.41 -14.94
CA THR A 94 8.50 -5.40 -14.95
C THR A 94 9.87 -4.71 -15.04
N GLN A 95 10.82 -5.16 -14.24
CA GLN A 95 12.22 -4.72 -14.30
C GLN A 95 13.14 -5.82 -14.86
N GLU A 96 12.60 -7.00 -15.13
CA GLU A 96 13.26 -8.14 -15.76
C GLU A 96 12.31 -8.77 -16.79
N PRO A 97 12.83 -9.40 -17.87
CA PRO A 97 12.00 -10.20 -18.76
C PRO A 97 11.21 -11.24 -17.97
N SER A 98 9.89 -11.25 -18.16
CA SER A 98 8.99 -12.00 -17.28
C SER A 98 7.85 -12.64 -18.06
N THR A 99 7.33 -13.74 -17.54
CA THR A 99 6.04 -14.31 -17.96
C THR A 99 4.99 -13.98 -16.90
N ILE A 100 3.71 -14.05 -17.26
CA ILE A 100 2.61 -13.73 -16.36
C ILE A 100 1.59 -14.88 -16.33
N SER A 101 0.92 -15.03 -15.20
CA SER A 101 -0.20 -15.96 -15.04
C SER A 101 -1.44 -15.50 -15.79
N GLN A 102 -2.40 -16.41 -15.99
CA GLN A 102 -3.74 -16.08 -16.51
C GLN A 102 -4.55 -15.12 -15.62
N ALA A 103 -4.10 -14.91 -14.37
CA ALA A 103 -4.72 -13.97 -13.43
C ALA A 103 -4.30 -12.51 -13.68
N CYS A 104 -3.43 -12.28 -14.67
CA CYS A 104 -2.79 -11.00 -14.95
C CYS A 104 -3.01 -10.55 -16.40
N MET A 105 -3.01 -9.24 -16.62
CA MET A 105 -3.03 -8.62 -17.95
C MET A 105 -1.81 -7.72 -18.11
N ALA A 106 -1.04 -7.93 -19.18
CA ALA A 106 0.08 -7.09 -19.58
C ALA A 106 -0.35 -6.03 -20.61
N PHE A 107 0.32 -4.89 -20.58
CA PHE A 107 0.12 -3.75 -21.49
C PHE A 107 1.43 -3.44 -22.22
N THR A 108 1.42 -3.63 -23.53
CA THR A 108 2.52 -3.25 -24.41
C THR A 108 2.13 -1.96 -25.15
N PRO A 109 2.87 -0.85 -24.98
CA PRO A 109 2.57 0.39 -25.69
C PRO A 109 2.62 0.21 -27.21
N LYS A 110 1.66 0.80 -27.91
CA LYS A 110 1.63 0.92 -29.38
C LYS A 110 1.22 2.34 -29.84
N GLY A 111 1.15 3.27 -28.91
CA GLY A 111 0.85 4.68 -29.13
C GLY A 111 1.67 5.56 -28.18
N GLU A 112 1.13 6.73 -27.85
CA GLU A 112 1.85 7.81 -27.15
C GLU A 112 1.81 7.70 -25.62
N ILE A 113 0.97 6.82 -25.07
CA ILE A 113 0.88 6.64 -23.61
C ILE A 113 1.97 5.68 -23.13
N THR A 114 2.82 6.16 -22.24
CA THR A 114 3.86 5.36 -21.60
C THR A 114 3.28 4.42 -20.53
N ASN A 115 3.94 3.28 -20.28
CA ASN A 115 3.55 2.37 -19.21
C ASN A 115 3.65 3.00 -17.81
N GLU A 116 4.59 3.93 -17.60
CA GLU A 116 4.72 4.68 -16.34
C GLU A 116 3.54 5.63 -16.10
N PHE A 117 3.10 6.32 -17.16
CA PHE A 117 1.90 7.15 -17.06
C PHE A 117 0.65 6.29 -16.84
N LEU A 118 0.52 5.18 -17.56
CA LEU A 118 -0.59 4.24 -17.39
C LEU A 118 -0.62 3.65 -15.97
N TYR A 119 0.53 3.31 -15.39
CA TYR A 119 0.64 2.89 -14.00
C TYR A 119 0.07 3.97 -13.05
N SER A 120 0.53 5.21 -13.18
CA SER A 120 0.07 6.33 -12.34
C SER A 120 -1.44 6.57 -12.47
N TRP A 121 -1.96 6.52 -13.69
CA TRP A 121 -3.39 6.59 -13.96
C TRP A 121 -4.15 5.42 -13.31
N TYR A 122 -3.64 4.20 -13.44
CA TYR A 122 -4.29 3.02 -12.89
C TYR A 122 -4.23 2.99 -11.35
N LYS A 123 -3.18 3.50 -10.72
CA LYS A 123 -3.14 3.65 -9.26
C LYS A 123 -4.27 4.54 -8.73
N LYS A 124 -4.68 5.55 -9.50
CA LYS A 124 -5.82 6.41 -9.17
C LYS A 124 -7.17 5.75 -9.46
N HIS A 125 -7.29 5.03 -10.59
CA HIS A 125 -8.58 4.58 -11.11
C HIS A 125 -8.89 3.09 -10.88
N GLY A 126 -7.88 2.26 -10.69
CA GLY A 126 -7.95 0.79 -10.69
C GLY A 126 -8.89 0.22 -9.63
N ASN A 127 -8.92 0.81 -8.43
CA ASN A 127 -9.87 0.38 -7.40
C ASN A 127 -11.32 0.61 -7.82
N VAL A 128 -11.63 1.81 -8.35
CA VAL A 128 -12.97 2.17 -8.82
C VAL A 128 -13.37 1.28 -10.01
N ILE A 129 -12.44 1.03 -10.92
CA ILE A 129 -12.63 0.12 -12.06
C ILE A 129 -12.98 -1.30 -11.55
N GLY A 130 -12.20 -1.84 -10.62
CA GLY A 130 -12.46 -3.15 -10.03
C GLY A 130 -13.80 -3.24 -9.32
N VAL A 131 -14.19 -2.20 -8.55
CA VAL A 131 -15.50 -2.14 -7.89
C VAL A 131 -16.63 -2.14 -8.92
N LYS A 132 -16.52 -1.35 -9.97
CA LYS A 132 -17.63 -1.12 -10.90
C LYS A 132 -17.81 -2.23 -11.93
N TYR A 133 -16.70 -2.85 -12.36
CA TYR A 133 -16.70 -3.75 -13.52
C TYR A 133 -16.30 -5.19 -13.22
N ALA A 134 -15.80 -5.47 -12.01
CA ALA A 134 -15.41 -6.81 -11.58
C ALA A 134 -16.09 -7.18 -10.25
N GLN A 135 -17.42 -7.06 -10.21
CA GLN A 135 -18.26 -7.45 -9.08
C GLN A 135 -19.47 -8.28 -9.50
N GLY A 136 -19.93 -9.13 -8.58
CA GLY A 136 -21.09 -10.01 -8.77
C GLY A 136 -20.72 -11.40 -9.31
N THR A 137 -21.70 -12.30 -9.38
CA THR A 137 -21.50 -13.69 -9.82
C THR A 137 -21.28 -13.84 -11.32
N LYS A 138 -21.69 -12.87 -12.14
CA LYS A 138 -21.59 -12.93 -13.61
C LYS A 138 -20.29 -12.37 -14.18
N GLN A 139 -19.61 -11.45 -13.48
CA GLN A 139 -18.42 -10.77 -14.00
C GLN A 139 -17.46 -10.43 -12.86
N GLN A 140 -16.59 -11.38 -12.53
CA GLN A 140 -15.62 -11.27 -11.42
C GLN A 140 -14.24 -10.82 -11.87
N ASN A 141 -14.04 -10.57 -13.17
CA ASN A 141 -12.76 -10.27 -13.76
C ASN A 141 -12.78 -9.00 -14.59
N LEU A 142 -11.59 -8.42 -14.80
CA LEU A 142 -11.38 -7.36 -15.77
C LEU A 142 -10.97 -7.98 -17.10
N SER A 143 -11.95 -8.26 -17.96
CA SER A 143 -11.69 -8.83 -19.29
C SER A 143 -11.06 -7.80 -20.23
N TYR A 144 -10.44 -8.30 -21.31
CA TYR A 144 -9.91 -7.49 -22.40
C TYR A 144 -10.97 -6.49 -22.93
N ASP A 145 -12.18 -6.96 -23.21
CA ASP A 145 -13.27 -6.16 -23.79
C ASP A 145 -13.76 -5.01 -22.88
N ILE A 146 -13.54 -5.13 -21.57
CA ILE A 146 -13.80 -4.05 -20.63
C ILE A 146 -12.63 -3.07 -20.68
N LEU A 147 -11.41 -3.60 -20.51
CA LEU A 147 -10.21 -2.80 -20.35
C LEU A 147 -9.95 -1.92 -21.58
N GLU A 148 -10.09 -2.47 -22.78
CA GLU A 148 -9.77 -1.75 -24.02
C GLU A 148 -10.62 -0.49 -24.24
N LYS A 149 -11.81 -0.41 -23.62
CA LYS A 149 -12.78 0.67 -23.80
C LYS A 149 -12.58 1.83 -22.83
N PHE A 150 -11.76 1.68 -21.80
CA PHE A 150 -11.51 2.78 -20.88
C PHE A 150 -10.85 3.94 -21.59
N LYS A 151 -11.44 5.12 -21.42
CA LYS A 151 -10.87 6.38 -21.88
C LYS A 151 -9.75 6.80 -20.95
N ILE A 152 -8.66 7.28 -21.54
CA ILE A 152 -7.53 7.88 -20.85
C ILE A 152 -7.31 9.25 -21.46
N SER A 153 -7.27 10.26 -20.60
CA SER A 153 -6.74 11.56 -20.94
C SER A 153 -5.26 11.60 -20.61
N TYR A 154 -4.42 12.01 -21.56
CA TYR A 154 -2.97 11.97 -21.45
C TYR A 154 -2.34 13.20 -22.10
N PRO A 155 -1.24 13.73 -21.53
CA PRO A 155 -0.47 14.77 -22.19
C PRO A 155 0.55 14.19 -23.17
N ASN A 156 1.27 15.07 -23.87
CA ASN A 156 2.44 14.67 -24.66
C ASN A 156 3.49 13.96 -23.79
N VAL A 157 4.37 13.17 -24.43
CA VAL A 157 5.34 12.31 -23.75
C VAL A 157 6.29 13.08 -22.82
N MET A 158 6.73 14.29 -23.18
CA MET A 158 7.62 15.08 -22.32
C MET A 158 6.96 15.46 -20.99
N GLU A 159 5.67 15.79 -21.03
CA GLU A 159 4.90 16.06 -19.81
C GLU A 159 4.62 14.78 -19.01
N GLN A 160 4.36 13.65 -19.67
CA GLN A 160 4.25 12.35 -19.00
C GLN A 160 5.53 12.03 -18.22
N ASP A 161 6.70 12.16 -18.84
CA ASP A 161 8.00 11.90 -18.21
C ASP A 161 8.24 12.82 -17.01
N LYS A 162 7.89 14.11 -17.12
CA LYS A 162 8.03 15.05 -16.01
C LYS A 162 7.11 14.72 -14.84
N LEU A 163 5.87 14.32 -15.12
CA LEU A 163 4.93 13.85 -14.09
C LEU A 163 5.44 12.59 -13.41
N ASN A 164 5.92 11.61 -14.17
CA ASN A 164 6.45 10.36 -13.64
C ASN A 164 7.70 10.60 -12.77
N LEU A 165 8.61 11.47 -13.21
CA LEU A 165 9.76 11.87 -12.41
C LEU A 165 9.31 12.54 -11.10
N PHE A 166 8.35 13.45 -11.16
CA PHE A 166 7.81 14.11 -9.97
C PHE A 166 7.22 13.10 -8.96
N PHE A 167 6.39 12.15 -9.42
CA PHE A 167 5.85 11.11 -8.56
C PHE A 167 6.95 10.24 -7.95
N SER A 168 7.94 9.82 -8.75
CA SER A 168 9.07 9.02 -8.27
C SER A 168 9.87 9.71 -7.16
N LEU A 169 10.03 11.04 -7.24
CA LEU A 169 10.73 11.83 -6.22
C LEU A 169 9.93 11.90 -4.92
N ILE A 170 8.59 11.99 -5.01
CA ILE A 170 7.70 11.94 -3.84
C ILE A 170 7.76 10.55 -3.19
N ASP A 171 7.67 9.48 -3.96
CA ASP A 171 7.72 8.12 -3.42
C ASP A 171 9.08 7.82 -2.77
N LYS A 172 10.18 8.27 -3.38
CA LYS A 172 11.52 8.17 -2.80
C LYS A 172 11.62 8.93 -1.48
N ARG A 173 10.99 10.12 -1.40
CA ARG A 173 10.93 10.92 -0.17
C ARG A 173 10.16 10.17 0.91
N ILE A 174 8.96 9.68 0.61
CA ILE A 174 8.14 8.88 1.54
C ILE A 174 8.93 7.67 2.06
N SER A 175 9.54 6.88 1.17
CA SER A 175 10.35 5.71 1.55
C SER A 175 11.52 6.07 2.47
N THR A 176 12.21 7.17 2.18
CA THR A 176 13.33 7.66 3.00
C THR A 176 12.86 8.08 4.39
N GLN A 177 11.72 8.78 4.47
CA GLN A 177 11.16 9.20 5.76
C GLN A 177 10.70 8.00 6.60
N ASN A 178 10.06 6.99 5.99
CA ASN A 178 9.68 5.78 6.71
C ASN A 178 10.89 5.06 7.32
N LYS A 179 12.01 4.93 6.58
CA LYS A 179 13.26 4.37 7.11
C LYS A 179 13.83 5.16 8.29
N ILE A 180 13.67 6.48 8.29
CA ILE A 180 14.10 7.33 9.42
C ILE A 180 13.22 7.07 10.64
N ILE A 181 11.90 7.00 10.45
CA ILE A 181 10.95 6.68 11.53
C ILE A 181 11.29 5.33 12.16
N ASP A 182 11.51 4.29 11.34
CA ASP A 182 11.86 2.95 11.84
C ASP A 182 13.15 2.95 12.66
N LYS A 183 14.18 3.68 12.19
CA LYS A 183 15.45 3.82 12.91
C LYS A 183 15.28 4.54 14.25
N LEU A 184 14.50 5.62 14.28
CA LEU A 184 14.24 6.37 15.51
C LEU A 184 13.44 5.54 16.52
N GLN A 185 12.42 4.80 16.06
CA GLN A 185 11.67 3.88 16.92
C GLN A 185 12.56 2.78 17.50
N SER A 186 13.44 2.19 16.68
CA SER A 186 14.41 1.20 17.13
C SER A 186 15.41 1.76 18.15
N LEU A 187 15.92 2.98 17.90
CA LEU A 187 16.80 3.68 18.84
C LEU A 187 16.12 3.93 20.19
N ILE A 188 14.88 4.45 20.19
CA ILE A 188 14.12 4.68 21.42
C ILE A 188 13.92 3.37 22.19
N LYS A 189 13.61 2.27 21.48
CA LYS A 189 13.47 0.94 22.10
C LYS A 189 14.77 0.49 22.76
N GLY A 190 15.91 0.65 22.06
CA GLY A 190 17.23 0.29 22.59
C GLY A 190 17.64 1.15 23.79
N LEU A 191 17.43 2.47 23.72
CA LEU A 191 17.72 3.40 24.81
C LEU A 191 16.89 3.09 26.06
N ARG A 192 15.60 2.79 25.92
CA ARG A 192 14.75 2.40 27.06
C ARG A 192 15.35 1.20 27.79
N VAL A 193 15.68 0.13 27.06
CA VAL A 193 16.28 -1.07 27.63
C VAL A 193 17.60 -0.74 28.31
N HIS A 194 18.50 -0.02 27.63
CA HIS A 194 19.82 0.32 28.17
C HIS A 194 19.74 1.17 29.45
N LEU A 195 18.86 2.18 29.47
CA LEU A 195 18.70 3.07 30.61
C LEU A 195 18.04 2.39 31.81
N THR A 196 17.08 1.48 31.58
CA THR A 196 16.39 0.78 32.67
C THR A 196 17.12 -0.47 33.17
N GLN A 197 18.08 -1.00 32.42
CA GLN A 197 18.90 -2.15 32.84
C GLN A 197 20.07 -1.78 33.77
N LYS A 198 20.34 -0.49 34.01
CA LYS A 198 21.30 -0.09 35.04
C LYS A 198 20.75 -0.45 36.42
N THR A 199 21.33 -1.48 37.04
CA THR A 199 20.91 -2.07 38.32
C THR A 199 21.49 -1.37 39.54
N ASP A 200 22.29 -0.32 39.37
CA ASP A 200 22.92 0.41 40.50
C ASP A 200 21.96 1.44 41.15
N GLY A 201 20.69 1.43 40.78
CA GLY A 201 19.66 2.32 41.31
C GLY A 201 18.88 1.73 42.49
N TYR A 202 18.22 2.59 43.26
CA TYR A 202 17.30 2.17 44.32
C TYR A 202 16.00 1.62 43.72
N ILE A 203 15.61 0.44 44.17
CA ILE A 203 14.29 -0.13 43.87
C ILE A 203 13.31 0.39 44.94
N VAL A 204 12.30 1.14 44.50
CA VAL A 204 11.24 1.71 45.35
C VAL A 204 9.87 1.33 44.82
N TYR A 205 8.88 1.24 45.70
CA TYR A 205 7.48 1.17 45.33
C TYR A 205 7.03 2.49 44.70
N LEU A 206 6.16 2.42 43.68
CA LEU A 206 5.62 3.63 43.05
C LEU A 206 4.93 4.56 44.06
N SER A 207 4.33 4.02 45.13
CA SER A 207 3.71 4.81 46.20
C SER A 207 4.70 5.64 47.03
N GLU A 208 5.99 5.32 46.98
CA GLU A 208 7.04 6.08 47.66
C GLU A 208 7.43 7.34 46.88
N ILE A 209 7.19 7.38 45.57
CA ILE A 209 7.60 8.48 44.68
C ILE A 209 6.44 9.18 43.98
N ALA A 210 5.23 8.62 44.03
CA ALA A 210 4.06 9.15 43.37
C ALA A 210 2.79 8.92 44.18
N LYS A 211 1.89 9.91 44.15
CA LYS A 211 0.52 9.76 44.66
C LYS A 211 -0.32 9.03 43.61
N ILE A 212 -0.56 7.75 43.84
CA ILE A 212 -1.39 6.91 42.97
C ILE A 212 -2.87 7.12 43.35
N TYR A 213 -3.71 7.44 42.37
CA TYR A 213 -5.15 7.48 42.55
C TYR A 213 -5.86 7.00 41.28
N GLN A 214 -7.07 6.47 41.44
CA GLN A 214 -7.95 6.15 40.32
C GLN A 214 -9.00 7.27 40.20
N PRO A 215 -9.06 7.98 39.06
CA PRO A 215 -10.09 9.00 38.87
C PRO A 215 -11.49 8.37 38.76
N GLN A 216 -12.52 9.16 39.03
CA GLN A 216 -13.91 8.72 38.88
C GLN A 216 -14.20 8.31 37.43
N THR A 217 -14.95 7.23 37.28
CA THR A 217 -15.49 6.82 35.98
C THR A 217 -16.61 7.77 35.58
N ILE A 218 -16.47 8.42 34.43
CA ILE A 218 -17.48 9.32 33.85
C ILE A 218 -18.38 8.49 32.92
N SER A 219 -19.70 8.62 33.05
CA SER A 219 -20.63 7.95 32.14
C SER A 219 -20.61 8.61 30.76
N LEU A 220 -20.80 7.84 29.69
CA LEU A 220 -20.91 8.37 28.32
C LEU A 220 -22.03 9.41 28.18
N SER A 221 -23.10 9.28 28.97
CA SER A 221 -24.22 10.24 28.99
C SER A 221 -23.84 11.61 29.54
N GLU A 222 -22.70 11.73 30.22
CA GLU A 222 -22.21 12.97 30.83
C GLU A 222 -21.18 13.69 29.94
N PHE A 223 -20.87 13.12 28.78
CA PHE A 223 -19.93 13.72 27.84
C PHE A 223 -20.54 14.96 27.19
N THR A 224 -19.68 15.94 26.94
CA THR A 224 -20.04 17.24 26.39
C THR A 224 -19.33 17.48 25.05
N GLU A 225 -19.86 18.38 24.21
CA GLU A 225 -19.21 18.77 22.94
C GLU A 225 -17.96 19.65 23.17
N GLU A 226 -17.96 20.38 24.29
CA GLU A 226 -16.90 21.29 24.73
C GLU A 226 -16.35 20.87 26.11
N GLY A 227 -15.16 21.35 26.47
CA GLY A 227 -14.50 21.03 27.74
C GLY A 227 -13.17 20.30 27.59
N TYR A 228 -12.76 19.59 28.63
CA TYR A 228 -11.46 18.92 28.74
C TYR A 228 -11.53 17.49 28.19
N LEU A 229 -10.43 17.02 27.61
CA LEU A 229 -10.35 15.70 27.00
C LEU A 229 -10.46 14.60 28.07
N VAL A 230 -11.34 13.62 27.83
CA VAL A 230 -11.44 12.41 28.64
C VAL A 230 -10.59 11.33 28.00
N TYR A 231 -9.61 10.82 28.75
CA TYR A 231 -8.75 9.72 28.31
C TYR A 231 -9.28 8.38 28.82
N GLY A 232 -9.58 7.48 27.89
CA GLY A 232 -9.90 6.08 28.15
C GLY A 232 -8.72 5.16 27.86
N ALA A 233 -8.99 3.85 27.86
CA ALA A 233 -7.97 2.81 27.72
C ALA A 233 -7.22 2.82 26.36
N ASN A 234 -7.80 3.47 25.34
CA ASN A 234 -7.29 3.54 23.97
C ASN A 234 -7.04 4.97 23.49
N GLY A 235 -6.88 5.93 24.42
CA GLY A 235 -6.73 7.35 24.09
C GLY A 235 -7.99 8.16 24.38
N ILE A 236 -8.19 9.26 23.66
CA ILE A 236 -9.27 10.21 23.90
C ILE A 236 -10.62 9.58 23.52
N ILE A 237 -11.59 9.61 24.45
CA ILE A 237 -12.93 9.04 24.26
C ILE A 237 -14.05 10.07 24.23
N GLY A 238 -13.78 11.33 24.60
CA GLY A 238 -14.76 12.40 24.61
C GLY A 238 -14.26 13.65 25.32
N LYS A 239 -15.17 14.52 25.72
CA LYS A 239 -14.88 15.68 26.57
C LYS A 239 -15.81 15.75 27.78
N TYR A 240 -15.33 16.39 28.84
CA TYR A 240 -16.06 16.60 30.07
C TYR A 240 -15.80 18.01 30.61
N ARG A 241 -16.78 18.55 31.35
CA ARG A 241 -16.77 19.92 31.89
C ARG A 241 -15.64 20.21 32.88
N GLU A 242 -15.13 19.18 33.56
CA GLU A 242 -14.10 19.32 34.61
C GLU A 242 -12.90 18.43 34.32
N TYR A 243 -11.71 18.86 34.74
CA TYR A 243 -10.49 18.06 34.72
C TYR A 243 -10.18 17.52 36.12
N ASN A 244 -9.50 16.38 36.20
CA ASN A 244 -9.09 15.76 37.47
C ASN A 244 -7.62 16.03 37.85
N HIS A 245 -6.81 16.55 36.91
CA HIS A 245 -5.46 17.06 37.17
C HIS A 245 -5.14 18.26 36.26
N ARG A 246 -4.39 19.24 36.80
CA ARG A 246 -4.04 20.49 36.10
C ARG A 246 -2.73 20.40 35.30
N THR A 247 -1.84 19.49 35.70
CA THR A 247 -0.51 19.33 35.14
C THR A 247 -0.35 17.92 34.59
N GLU A 248 0.52 17.75 33.60
CA GLU A 248 0.81 16.47 32.97
C GLU A 248 0.97 15.34 33.99
N GLN A 249 0.21 14.25 33.82
CA GLN A 249 0.28 13.07 34.66
C GLN A 249 0.68 11.84 33.84
N ILE A 250 1.29 10.87 34.52
CA ILE A 250 1.46 9.52 33.99
C ILE A 250 0.18 8.74 34.29
N CYS A 251 -0.49 8.26 33.25
CA CYS A 251 -1.66 7.40 33.37
C CYS A 251 -1.31 5.98 32.92
N ILE A 252 -1.74 4.99 33.71
CA ILE A 252 -1.58 3.57 33.40
C ILE A 252 -2.97 2.96 33.28
N THR A 253 -3.25 2.34 32.15
CA THR A 253 -4.51 1.62 31.94
C THR A 253 -4.55 0.39 32.85
N CYS A 254 -5.59 0.27 33.67
CA CYS A 254 -5.67 -0.78 34.69
C CYS A 254 -6.62 -1.94 34.33
N ARG A 255 -7.30 -1.88 33.16
CA ARG A 255 -8.31 -2.87 32.73
C ARG A 255 -8.34 -3.03 31.21
N GLY A 256 -8.85 -4.17 30.74
CA GLY A 256 -9.05 -4.47 29.32
C GLY A 256 -7.78 -4.92 28.58
N ASN A 257 -7.89 -5.08 27.25
CA ASN A 257 -6.80 -5.58 26.40
C ASN A 257 -5.56 -4.68 26.37
N THR A 258 -5.68 -3.43 26.81
CA THR A 258 -4.55 -2.49 26.88
C THR A 258 -3.99 -2.32 28.28
N CYS A 259 -4.37 -3.16 29.26
CA CYS A 259 -3.85 -3.10 30.63
C CYS A 259 -2.30 -3.00 30.66
N GLY A 260 -1.77 -2.05 31.43
CA GLY A 260 -0.34 -1.76 31.55
C GLY A 260 0.20 -0.74 30.53
N MET A 261 -0.64 -0.23 29.62
CA MET A 261 -0.23 0.83 28.70
C MET A 261 -0.06 2.16 29.44
N VAL A 262 1.10 2.78 29.25
CA VAL A 262 1.48 4.05 29.87
C VAL A 262 1.20 5.20 28.90
N ASN A 263 0.49 6.22 29.37
CA ASN A 263 0.17 7.44 28.64
C ASN A 263 0.58 8.68 29.45
N TYR A 264 0.75 9.80 28.76
CA TYR A 264 0.86 11.13 29.35
C TYR A 264 -0.43 11.89 29.02
N THR A 265 -1.06 12.47 30.05
CA THR A 265 -2.34 13.19 29.94
C THR A 265 -2.23 14.57 30.56
#